data_AF-A0A255SNJ1-F1
#
_entry.id   AF-A0A255SNJ1-F1
#
_cell.length_a   1.000
_cell.length_b   1.000
_cell.length_c   1.000
_cell.angle_alpha   90.00
_cell.angle_beta   90.00
_cell.angle_gamma   90.00
#
_symmetry.space_group_name_H-M   'P 1'
#
loop_
_entity.id
_entity.type
_entity.pdbx_description
1 polymer ?
#
loop_
_entity_poly.entity_id
_entity_poly.type
_entity_poly.pdbx_seq_one_letter_code
_entity_poly.pdbx_strand_id
1 'polypeptide(L)'
;MTLSPTERKIVVGLELEKANSIFSQIEVLQNAGFWDNIANRLYYSLFHAVSALLINEGLPVNSHKGLALVGSIGDVFLCQFLDGSENGIRAG
;
A
#
# COMPACT_ATOMS: atom_id res chain seq x y z
N MET A 1 20.08 -7.30 12.52
CA MET A 1 20.67 -5.96 12.59
C MET A 1 19.68 -5.04 13.28
N THR A 2 20.06 -4.36 14.35
CA THR A 2 19.19 -3.42 15.06
C THR A 2 19.46 -2.03 14.52
N LEU A 3 18.50 -1.45 13.80
CA LEU A 3 18.63 -0.10 13.23
C LEU A 3 18.63 0.96 14.35
N SER A 4 19.50 1.95 14.25
CA SER A 4 19.44 3.14 15.10
C SER A 4 18.15 3.94 14.83
N PRO A 5 17.71 4.82 15.76
CA PRO A 5 16.50 5.62 15.57
C PRO A 5 16.54 6.49 14.30
N THR A 6 17.72 6.99 13.91
CA THR A 6 17.90 7.81 12.71
C THR A 6 17.81 6.96 11.44
N GLU A 7 18.50 5.82 11.42
CA GLU A 7 18.44 4.89 10.28
C GLU A 7 17.01 4.36 10.08
N ARG A 8 16.29 4.06 11.17
CA ARG A 8 14.89 3.65 11.12
C ARG A 8 14.01 4.70 10.44
N LYS A 9 14.14 5.98 10.80
CA LYS A 9 13.38 7.06 10.16
C LYS A 9 13.70 7.19 8.67
N ILE A 10 14.97 7.03 8.29
CA ILE A 10 15.38 7.04 6.88
C ILE A 10 14.71 5.89 6.12
N VAL A 11 14.76 4.68 6.67
CA VAL A 11 14.14 3.50 6.02
C VAL A 11 12.63 3.67 5.92
N VAL A 12 11.95 4.17 6.96
CA VAL A 12 10.52 4.49 6.91
C VAL A 12 10.21 5.48 5.80
N GLY A 13 11.00 6.56 5.68
CA GLY A 13 10.85 7.55 4.61
C GLY A 13 11.00 6.95 3.22
N LEU A 14 12.02 6.10 3.00
CA LEU A 14 12.25 5.42 1.73
C LEU A 14 11.12 4.47 1.35
N GLU A 15 10.57 3.73 2.32
CA GLU A 15 9.43 2.83 2.07
C GLU A 15 8.15 3.60 1.73
N LEU A 16 7.89 4.73 2.39
CA LEU A 16 6.77 5.61 2.04
C LEU A 16 6.95 6.28 0.66
N GLU A 17 8.16 6.68 0.30
CA GLU A 17 8.46 7.23 -1.02
C GLU A 17 8.18 6.21 -2.12
N LYS A 18 8.59 4.94 -1.93
CA LYS A 18 8.27 3.85 -2.85
C LYS A 18 6.76 3.61 -2.95
N ALA A 19 6.06 3.56 -1.81
CA ALA A 19 4.61 3.38 -1.79
C ALA A 19 3.92 4.48 -2.63
N ASN A 20 4.25 5.74 -2.38
CA ASN A 20 3.69 6.88 -3.12
C ASN A 20 4.02 6.84 -4.61
N SER A 21 5.26 6.49 -4.99
CA SER A 21 5.66 6.37 -6.40
C SER A 21 4.92 5.24 -7.14
N ILE A 22 4.60 4.14 -6.46
CA ILE A 22 3.78 3.07 -7.04
C ILE A 22 2.32 3.54 -7.14
N PHE A 23 1.81 4.22 -6.12
CA PHE A 23 0.45 4.73 -6.10
C PHE A 23 0.19 5.76 -7.22
N SER A 24 1.12 6.68 -7.47
CA SER A 24 0.98 7.66 -8.57
C SER A 24 0.88 7.02 -9.96
N GLN A 25 1.35 5.78 -10.13
CA GLN A 25 1.21 5.06 -11.40
C GLN A 25 -0.22 4.55 -11.64
N ILE A 26 -1.04 4.48 -10.59
CA ILE A 26 -2.44 4.03 -10.69
C ILE A 26 -3.28 5.04 -11.46
N GLU A 27 -3.09 6.34 -11.24
CA GLU A 27 -3.85 7.39 -11.96
C GLU A 27 -3.71 7.25 -13.48
N VAL A 28 -2.50 6.93 -13.95
CA VAL A 28 -2.22 6.70 -15.37
C VAL A 28 -2.92 5.45 -15.90
N LEU A 29 -2.93 4.37 -15.10
CA LEU A 29 -3.53 3.08 -15.49
C LEU A 29 -5.05 3.09 -15.43
N GLN A 30 -5.62 3.88 -14.52
CA GLN A 30 -7.06 4.09 -14.40
C GLN A 30 -7.62 4.70 -15.68
N ASN A 31 -6.92 5.71 -16.24
CA ASN A 31 -7.28 6.30 -17.52
C ASN A 31 -7.18 5.32 -18.70
N ALA A 32 -6.35 4.28 -18.58
CA ALA A 32 -6.17 3.25 -19.61
C ALA A 32 -7.07 2.00 -19.42
N GLY A 33 -7.82 1.90 -18.31
CA GLY A 33 -8.74 0.79 -18.05
C GLY A 33 -8.07 -0.54 -17.69
N PHE A 34 -6.78 -0.55 -17.31
CA PHE A 34 -6.05 -1.77 -16.95
C PHE A 34 -6.22 -2.13 -15.47
N TRP A 35 -7.42 -2.55 -15.09
CA TRP A 35 -7.79 -2.82 -13.70
C TRP A 35 -6.96 -3.92 -13.01
N ASP A 36 -6.56 -4.97 -13.73
CA ASP A 36 -5.67 -6.02 -13.20
C ASP A 36 -4.27 -5.51 -12.83
N ASN A 37 -3.76 -4.54 -13.60
CA ASN A 37 -2.49 -3.87 -13.33
C ASN A 37 -2.61 -2.90 -12.16
N ILE A 38 -3.77 -2.25 -12.01
CA ILE A 38 -4.06 -1.39 -10.86
C ILE A 38 -4.07 -2.21 -9.57
N ALA A 39 -4.74 -3.38 -9.56
CA ALA A 39 -4.78 -4.26 -8.40
C ALA A 39 -3.37 -4.71 -7.96
N ASN A 40 -2.52 -5.11 -8.92
CA ASN A 40 -1.13 -5.46 -8.63
C ASN A 40 -0.35 -4.29 -8.02
N ARG A 41 -0.50 -3.08 -8.56
CA ARG A 41 0.23 -1.90 -8.05
C ARG A 41 -0.27 -1.43 -6.70
N LEU A 42 -1.58 -1.49 -6.45
CA LEU A 42 -2.15 -1.23 -5.14
C LEU A 42 -1.57 -2.19 -4.10
N TYR A 43 -1.48 -3.48 -4.42
CA TYR A 43 -0.89 -4.47 -3.54
C TYR A 43 0.57 -4.13 -3.16
N TYR A 44 1.40 -3.77 -4.14
CA TYR A 44 2.80 -3.38 -3.87
C TYR A 44 2.91 -2.05 -3.12
N SER A 45 2.08 -1.06 -3.44
CA SER A 45 2.03 0.21 -2.71
C SER A 45 1.69 -0.03 -1.23
N LEU A 46 0.68 -0.85 -0.97
CA LEU A 46 0.25 -1.18 0.39
C LEU A 46 1.31 -1.98 1.14
N PHE A 47 2.00 -2.91 0.47
CA PHE A 47 3.11 -3.67 1.04
C PHE A 47 4.22 -2.75 1.57
N HIS A 48 4.61 -1.74 0.79
CA HIS A 48 5.63 -0.77 1.21
C HIS A 48 5.14 0.13 2.37
N ALA A 49 3.90 0.60 2.32
CA ALA A 49 3.32 1.40 3.39
C ALA A 49 3.23 0.64 4.73
N VAL A 50 2.78 -0.62 4.69
CA VAL A 50 2.72 -1.50 5.86
C VAL A 50 4.11 -1.84 6.37
N SER A 51 5.07 -2.06 5.47
CA SER A 51 6.47 -2.28 5.84
C SER A 51 7.05 -1.05 6.58
N ALA A 52 6.77 0.16 6.10
CA ALA A 52 7.16 1.40 6.77
C ALA A 52 6.55 1.49 8.19
N LEU A 53 5.27 1.15 8.34
CA LEU A 53 4.59 1.13 9.64
C LEU A 53 5.25 0.14 10.61
N LEU A 54 5.51 -1.09 10.17
CA LEU A 54 6.15 -2.12 11.00
C LEU A 54 7.56 -1.70 11.43
N ILE A 55 8.34 -1.11 10.51
CA ILE A 55 9.69 -0.60 10.80
C ILE A 55 9.63 0.53 11.82
N ASN A 56 8.66 1.44 11.70
CA ASN A 56 8.47 2.55 12.64
C ASN A 56 8.24 2.03 14.07
N GLU A 57 7.36 1.04 14.22
CA GLU A 57 7.05 0.38 15.49
C GLU A 57 8.19 -0.52 16.01
N GLY A 58 9.27 -0.70 15.24
CA GLY A 58 10.39 -1.58 15.58
C GLY A 58 10.03 -3.07 15.50
N LEU A 59 8.96 -3.41 14.80
CA LEU A 59 8.52 -4.78 14.55
C LEU A 59 9.30 -5.39 13.37
N PRO A 60 9.58 -6.71 13.40
CA PRO A 60 10.31 -7.37 12.33
C PRO A 60 9.48 -7.48 11.04
N VAL A 61 10.00 -6.91 9.96
CA VAL A 61 9.42 -6.91 8.60
C VAL A 61 9.46 -8.29 7.92
N ASN A 62 10.32 -9.21 8.41
CA ASN A 62 10.56 -10.54 7.83
C ASN A 62 9.44 -11.57 8.05
N SER A 63 8.24 -11.12 8.35
CA SER A 63 7.17 -12.03 8.71
C SER A 63 6.28 -12.28 7.49
N HIS A 64 5.99 -13.55 7.19
CA HIS A 64 4.76 -13.94 6.48
C HIS A 64 3.51 -13.19 7.00
N LYS A 65 3.56 -12.67 8.25
CA LYS A 65 2.59 -11.77 8.86
C LYS A 65 2.47 -10.39 8.20
N GLY A 66 3.53 -9.83 7.60
CA GLY A 66 3.43 -8.58 6.83
C GLY A 66 2.55 -8.76 5.60
N LEU A 67 2.67 -9.91 4.93
CA LEU A 67 1.79 -10.33 3.85
C LEU A 67 0.35 -10.57 4.33
N ALA A 68 0.19 -11.21 5.50
CA ALA A 68 -1.12 -11.45 6.11
C ALA A 68 -1.78 -10.13 6.56
N LEU A 69 -1.01 -9.16 7.05
CA LEU A 69 -1.50 -7.83 7.44
C LEU A 69 -1.88 -7.01 6.20
N VAL A 70 -1.10 -7.10 5.12
CA VAL A 70 -1.44 -6.52 3.81
C VAL A 70 -2.70 -7.17 3.25
N GLY A 71 -2.89 -8.48 3.39
CA GLY A 71 -4.13 -9.15 3.02
C GLY A 71 -5.33 -8.68 3.86
N SER A 72 -5.16 -8.58 5.18
CA SER A 72 -6.22 -8.16 6.12
C SER A 72 -6.62 -6.69 5.95
N ILE A 73 -5.66 -5.80 5.70
CA ILE A 73 -5.90 -4.38 5.41
C ILE A 73 -6.39 -4.19 3.98
N GLY A 74 -5.87 -5.00 3.05
CA GLY A 74 -6.26 -5.02 1.64
C GLY A 74 -7.75 -5.32 1.49
N ASP A 75 -8.30 -6.30 2.21
CA ASP A 75 -9.74 -6.59 2.18
C ASP A 75 -10.58 -5.40 2.66
N VAL A 76 -10.16 -4.70 3.71
CA VAL A 76 -10.87 -3.52 4.23
C VAL A 76 -10.83 -2.36 3.25
N PHE A 77 -9.66 -2.10 2.65
CA PHE A 77 -9.48 -1.00 1.69
C PHE A 77 -10.11 -1.29 0.33
N LEU A 78 -10.06 -2.54 -0.15
CA LEU A 78 -10.70 -2.96 -1.39
C LEU A 78 -12.23 -2.89 -1.25
N CYS A 79 -12.79 -3.31 -0.12
CA CYS A 79 -14.23 -3.13 0.15
C CYS A 79 -14.62 -1.64 0.17
N GLN A 80 -13.83 -0.76 0.81
CA GLN A 80 -14.10 0.69 0.79
C GLN A 80 -13.92 1.34 -0.60
N PHE A 81 -12.95 0.88 -1.38
CA PHE A 81 -12.70 1.37 -2.73
C PHE A 81 -13.79 0.90 -3.72
N LEU A 82 -14.23 -0.36 -3.62
CA LEU A 82 -15.34 -0.90 -4.39
C LEU A 82 -16.68 -0.24 -3.99
N ASP A 83 -16.96 -0.07 -2.69
CA ASP A 83 -18.13 0.67 -2.20
C ASP A 83 -18.10 2.15 -2.62
N GLY A 84 -16.90 2.75 -2.70
CA GLY A 84 -16.69 4.09 -3.24
C GLY A 84 -16.96 4.17 -4.74
N SER A 85 -16.70 3.09 -5.49
CA SER A 85 -16.99 3.01 -6.93
C SER A 85 -18.47 2.78 -7.23
N GLU A 86 -19.22 2.07 -6.38
CA GLU A 86 -20.68 1.88 -6.56
C GLU A 86 -21.48 3.16 -6.31
N ASN A 87 -21.00 4.06 -5.45
CA ASN A 87 -21.62 5.37 -5.21
C ASN A 87 -21.27 6.42 -6.29
N GLY A 88 -20.36 6.12 -7.21
CA GLY A 88 -19.99 6.98 -8.34
C GLY A 88 -20.81 6.77 -9.62
N ILE A 89 -21.63 5.70 -9.71
CA ILE A 89 -22.38 5.34 -10.94
C ILE A 89 -23.88 5.71 -10.85
N ARG A 90 -24.31 6.44 -9.81
CA ARG A 90 -25.71 6.93 -9.68
C ARG A 90 -25.84 8.46 -9.73
N ALA A 91 -24.89 9.14 -10.36
CA ALA A 91 -25.06 10.53 -10.80
C ALA A 91 -25.20 10.56 -12.33
N GLY A 92 -26.37 10.14 -12.80
CA GLY A 92 -26.81 10.19 -14.20
C GLY A 92 -28.32 10.17 -14.24
#